data_AF-A0A945UBB0-F1
#
_entry.id   AF-A0A945UBB0-F1
#
_cell.length_a   1.000
_cell.length_b   1.000
_cell.length_c   1.000
_cell.angle_alpha   90.00
_cell.angle_beta   90.00
_cell.angle_gamma   90.00
#
_symmetry.space_group_name_H-M   'P 1'
#
loop_
_entity.id
_entity.type
_entity.pdbx_description
1 polymer ?
#
loop_
_entity_poly.entity_id
_entity_poly.type
_entity_poly.pdbx_seq_one_letter_code
_entity_poly.pdbx_strand_id
1 'polypeptide(L)'
;MQNDPAYQAAVGARILPVAKVAIAGQDYIFDGPEVVIYEGPEILEAVMTGPQVYIAICGACHGPGLAGAPMTGDTAAWSARVNSGIESMNNNAINGYQGDAGFMPAKGGRTDLSD
;
A
#
# COMPACT_ATOMS: atom_id res chain seq x y z
N MET A 1 -28.93 -2.98 -4.87
CA MET A 1 -28.05 -3.97 -5.51
C MET A 1 -27.43 -4.91 -4.50
N GLN A 2 -26.75 -4.45 -3.44
CA GLN A 2 -26.22 -5.37 -2.40
C GLN A 2 -27.28 -6.22 -1.67
N ASN A 3 -28.51 -5.74 -1.50
CA ASN A 3 -29.55 -6.46 -0.75
C ASN A 3 -30.49 -7.30 -1.62
N ASP A 4 -30.17 -7.48 -2.91
CA ASP A 4 -30.92 -8.35 -3.81
C ASP A 4 -30.61 -9.83 -3.49
N PRO A 5 -31.64 -10.69 -3.28
CA PRO A 5 -31.45 -12.12 -3.04
C PRO A 5 -30.60 -12.83 -4.12
N ALA A 6 -30.72 -12.41 -5.39
CA ALA A 6 -29.93 -12.97 -6.47
C ALA A 6 -28.44 -12.60 -6.36
N TYR A 7 -28.15 -11.37 -5.93
CA TYR A 7 -26.79 -10.91 -5.66
C TYR A 7 -26.18 -11.66 -4.47
N GLN A 8 -26.93 -11.84 -3.39
CA GLN A 8 -26.47 -12.55 -2.20
C GLN A 8 -26.18 -14.03 -2.47
N ALA A 9 -27.02 -14.70 -3.26
CA ALA A 9 -26.78 -16.07 -3.70
C ALA A 9 -25.49 -16.19 -4.54
N ALA A 10 -25.28 -15.24 -5.47
CA ALA A 10 -24.10 -15.23 -6.33
C ALA A 10 -22.81 -14.87 -5.58
N VAL A 11 -22.87 -14.05 -4.54
CA VAL A 11 -21.73 -13.80 -3.65
C VAL A 11 -21.45 -15.03 -2.80
N GLY A 12 -22.48 -15.63 -2.20
CA GLY A 12 -22.38 -16.85 -1.40
C GLY A 12 -21.71 -18.00 -2.14
N ALA A 13 -22.13 -18.27 -3.38
CA ALA A 13 -21.53 -19.33 -4.20
C ALA A 13 -20.03 -19.15 -4.46
N ARG A 14 -19.55 -17.91 -4.54
CA ARG A 14 -18.14 -17.59 -4.82
C ARG A 14 -17.25 -17.71 -3.58
N ILE A 15 -17.78 -17.35 -2.41
CA ILE A 15 -17.01 -17.38 -1.16
C ILE A 15 -16.96 -18.77 -0.54
N LEU A 16 -18.00 -19.61 -0.73
CA LEU A 16 -18.13 -20.93 -0.12
C LEU A 16 -16.88 -21.85 -0.18
N PRO A 17 -16.13 -21.96 -1.29
CA PRO A 17 -14.93 -22.79 -1.34
C PRO A 17 -13.75 -22.26 -0.50
N VAL A 18 -13.80 -20.99 -0.05
CA VAL A 18 -12.72 -20.33 0.70
C VAL A 18 -13.13 -20.04 2.15
N ALA A 19 -14.35 -19.58 2.37
CA ALA A 19 -14.91 -19.30 3.70
C ALA A 19 -16.44 -19.11 3.63
N LYS A 20 -17.10 -19.23 4.79
CA LYS A 20 -18.50 -18.81 4.94
C LYS A 20 -18.55 -17.50 5.75
N VAL A 21 -19.33 -16.53 5.27
CA VAL A 21 -19.62 -15.33 6.05
C VAL A 21 -20.55 -15.72 7.20
N ALA A 22 -20.17 -15.38 8.44
CA ALA A 22 -21.00 -15.53 9.63
C ALA A 22 -21.46 -14.14 10.07
N ILE A 23 -22.78 -13.94 10.19
CA ILE A 23 -23.36 -12.68 10.67
C ILE A 23 -23.69 -12.84 12.16
N ALA A 24 -23.12 -11.95 12.98
CA ALA A 24 -23.35 -11.93 14.43
C ALA A 24 -24.84 -11.75 14.74
N GLY A 25 -25.41 -12.65 15.56
CA GLY A 25 -26.81 -12.62 15.96
C GLY A 25 -27.80 -13.34 15.01
N GLN A 26 -27.37 -13.78 13.81
CA GLN A 26 -28.16 -14.66 12.95
C GLN A 26 -27.58 -16.08 12.87
N ASP A 27 -26.26 -16.19 12.70
CA ASP A 27 -25.57 -17.48 12.53
C ASP A 27 -24.70 -17.87 13.73
N TYR A 28 -24.53 -16.95 14.69
CA TYR A 28 -23.71 -17.15 15.89
C TYR A 28 -24.30 -16.37 17.08
N ILE A 29 -24.57 -17.07 18.18
CA ILE A 29 -24.72 -16.49 19.52
C ILE A 29 -23.31 -16.50 20.13
N PHE A 30 -22.75 -15.32 20.36
CA PHE A 30 -21.43 -15.19 21.01
C PHE A 30 -21.63 -15.25 22.53
N ASP A 31 -21.47 -16.44 23.12
CA ASP A 31 -21.30 -16.59 24.57
C ASP A 31 -19.80 -16.41 24.85
N GLY A 32 -19.38 -15.15 24.99
CA GLY A 32 -17.98 -14.77 24.89
C GLY A 32 -17.08 -15.33 25.99
N PRO A 33 -15.79 -15.60 25.73
CA PRO A 33 -14.83 -15.78 26.81
C PRO A 33 -14.53 -14.43 27.50
N GLU A 34 -14.18 -14.49 28.78
CA GLU A 34 -13.77 -13.34 29.60
C GLU A 34 -12.73 -12.48 28.87
N VAL A 35 -12.95 -11.17 28.87
CA VAL A 35 -12.05 -10.19 28.27
C VAL A 35 -10.75 -10.16 29.07
N VAL A 36 -9.75 -10.91 28.63
CA VAL A 36 -8.38 -10.73 29.10
C VAL A 36 -7.78 -9.60 28.28
N ILE A 37 -7.60 -8.43 28.92
CA ILE A 37 -6.89 -7.30 28.33
C ILE A 37 -5.39 -7.65 28.33
N TYR A 38 -4.86 -7.90 27.14
CA TYR A 38 -3.41 -7.96 26.94
C TYR A 38 -2.94 -6.55 26.58
N GLU A 39 -2.26 -5.87 27.49
CA GLU A 39 -1.52 -4.66 27.15
C GLU A 39 -0.34 -5.05 26.27
N GLY A 40 -0.61 -5.14 24.96
CA GLY A 40 0.40 -5.32 23.93
C GLY A 40 1.36 -4.13 23.91
N PRO A 41 2.55 -4.28 23.30
CA PRO A 41 3.47 -3.16 23.15
C PRO A 41 2.76 -2.00 22.45
N GLU A 42 3.05 -0.79 22.89
CA GLU A 42 2.55 0.46 22.33
C GLU A 42 2.52 0.38 20.80
N ILE A 43 1.35 0.62 20.21
CA ILE A 43 1.19 0.66 18.75
C ILE A 43 2.09 1.76 18.19
N LEU A 44 3.32 1.40 17.80
CA LEU A 44 3.97 2.06 16.68
C LEU A 44 2.96 1.97 15.54
N GLU A 45 2.48 3.12 15.04
CA GLU A 45 1.84 3.16 13.73
C GLU A 45 2.69 2.31 12.79
N ALA A 46 2.10 1.28 12.18
CA ALA A 46 2.86 0.26 11.49
C ALA A 46 3.77 0.89 10.42
N VAL A 47 5.06 1.03 10.73
CA VAL A 47 6.05 1.62 9.83
C VAL A 47 6.20 0.66 8.66
N MET A 48 5.69 1.07 7.49
CA MET A 48 5.83 0.29 6.27
C MET A 48 7.32 0.17 5.93
N THR A 49 7.78 -1.04 5.61
CA THR A 49 9.13 -1.24 5.07
C THR A 49 9.27 -0.55 3.71
N GLY A 50 10.51 -0.22 3.30
CA GLY A 50 10.78 0.37 1.99
C GLY A 50 10.11 -0.37 0.80
N PRO A 51 10.20 -1.71 0.72
CA PRO A 51 9.49 -2.48 -0.30
C PRO A 51 7.96 -2.34 -0.24
N GLN A 52 7.36 -2.31 0.96
CA GLN A 52 5.92 -2.10 1.11
C GLN A 52 5.51 -0.70 0.66
N VAL A 53 6.29 0.34 1.01
CA VAL A 53 6.06 1.71 0.54
C VAL A 53 6.16 1.76 -0.98
N TYR A 54 7.20 1.14 -1.56
CA TYR A 54 7.38 1.08 -3.00
C TYR A 54 6.17 0.48 -3.71
N ILE A 55 5.68 -0.67 -3.25
CA ILE A 55 4.51 -1.34 -3.83
C ILE A 55 3.25 -0.46 -3.68
N ALA A 56 3.07 0.18 -2.53
CA ALA A 56 1.87 0.93 -2.21
C ALA A 56 1.73 2.26 -2.97
N ILE A 57 2.84 2.93 -3.31
CA ILE A 57 2.77 4.25 -3.98
C ILE A 57 3.80 4.45 -5.09
N CYS A 58 5.07 4.11 -4.88
CA CYS A 58 6.14 4.47 -5.83
C CYS A 58 6.05 3.67 -7.15
N GLY A 59 5.67 2.40 -7.06
CA GLY A 59 5.63 1.45 -8.16
C GLY A 59 4.59 1.77 -9.22
N ALA A 60 3.55 2.56 -8.89
CA ALA A 60 2.57 3.02 -9.86
C ALA A 60 3.22 3.82 -11.01
N CYS A 61 4.26 4.60 -10.69
CA CYS A 61 5.02 5.36 -11.69
C CYS A 61 6.32 4.65 -12.07
N HIS A 62 7.11 4.21 -11.08
CA HIS A 62 8.43 3.62 -11.31
C HIS A 62 8.43 2.16 -11.77
N GLY A 63 7.30 1.46 -11.69
CA GLY A 63 7.16 0.12 -12.27
C GLY A 63 7.12 0.17 -13.80
N PRO A 64 6.11 0.83 -14.40
CA PRO A 64 5.96 0.91 -15.85
C PRO A 64 6.69 2.09 -16.50
N GLY A 65 7.29 2.99 -15.72
CA GLY A 65 7.92 4.21 -16.22
C GLY A 65 6.91 5.30 -16.63
N LEU A 66 5.79 5.38 -15.92
CA LEU A 66 4.70 6.29 -16.24
C LEU A 66 5.18 7.74 -16.23
N ALA A 67 4.75 8.52 -17.23
CA ALA A 67 5.09 9.94 -17.36
C ALA A 67 6.61 10.23 -17.34
N GLY A 68 7.44 9.27 -17.78
CA GLY A 68 8.90 9.43 -17.83
C GLY A 68 9.61 9.10 -16.52
N ALA A 69 8.91 8.53 -15.52
CA ALA A 69 9.54 8.05 -14.30
C ALA A 69 10.61 6.99 -14.61
N PRO A 70 11.79 7.02 -13.95
CA PRO A 70 12.82 6.01 -14.16
C PRO A 70 12.32 4.64 -13.70
N MET A 71 12.32 3.66 -14.61
CA MET A 71 11.83 2.31 -14.34
C MET A 71 12.75 1.57 -13.37
N THR A 72 12.18 0.94 -12.34
CA THR A 72 12.94 0.08 -11.43
C THR A 72 13.57 -1.08 -12.20
N GLY A 73 14.88 -1.28 -12.01
CA GLY A 73 15.66 -2.28 -12.73
C GLY A 73 16.28 -1.80 -14.04
N ASP A 74 15.89 -0.63 -14.56
CA ASP A 74 16.54 -0.02 -15.71
C ASP A 74 17.86 0.63 -15.29
N THR A 75 18.95 -0.12 -15.39
CA THR A 75 20.28 0.34 -14.99
C THR A 75 20.74 1.58 -15.76
N ALA A 76 20.32 1.76 -17.01
CA ALA A 76 20.67 2.94 -17.80
C ALA A 76 19.95 4.19 -17.28
N ALA A 77 18.65 4.08 -16.97
CA ALA A 77 17.88 5.19 -16.40
C ALA A 77 18.35 5.60 -14.99
N TRP A 78 18.90 4.67 -14.21
CA TRP A 78 19.36 4.92 -12.85
C TRP A 78 20.83 5.33 -12.73
N SER A 79 21.69 5.02 -13.70
CA SER A 79 23.14 5.25 -13.58
C SER A 79 23.51 6.71 -13.25
N ALA A 80 22.97 7.68 -14.00
CA ALA A 80 23.23 9.10 -13.74
C ALA A 80 22.69 9.59 -12.38
N ARG A 81 21.59 8.99 -11.90
CA ARG A 81 20.95 9.33 -10.62
C ARG A 81 21.75 8.77 -9.44
N VAL A 82 22.21 7.53 -9.55
CA VAL A 82 23.08 6.93 -8.53
C VAL A 82 24.39 7.72 -8.41
N ASN A 83 24.92 8.23 -9.54
CA ASN A 83 26.11 9.07 -9.55
C ASN A 83 25.91 10.44 -8.85
N SER A 84 24.68 10.96 -8.73
CA SER A 84 24.43 12.18 -7.93
C SER A 84 24.47 11.93 -6.41
N GLY A 85 24.53 10.66 -6.00
CA GLY A 85 24.60 10.25 -4.59
C GLY A 85 23.22 10.08 -3.94
N ILE A 86 23.19 9.22 -2.93
CA ILE A 86 21.95 8.80 -2.25
C ILE A 86 21.24 9.96 -1.54
N GLU A 87 22.00 10.90 -0.97
CA GLU A 87 21.45 12.06 -0.27
C GLU A 87 20.66 12.97 -1.22
N SER A 88 21.21 13.25 -2.41
CA SER A 88 20.51 14.02 -3.43
C SER A 88 19.25 13.31 -3.91
N MET A 89 19.32 11.99 -4.11
CA MET A 89 18.15 11.19 -4.53
C MET A 89 17.05 11.21 -3.46
N ASN A 90 17.40 11.03 -2.20
CA ASN A 90 16.45 11.09 -1.09
C ASN A 90 15.82 12.48 -0.97
N ASN A 91 16.63 13.55 -1.06
CA ASN A 91 16.12 14.91 -1.04
C ASN A 91 15.11 15.18 -2.16
N ASN A 92 15.35 14.66 -3.36
CA ASN A 92 14.42 14.74 -4.48
C ASN A 92 13.13 13.94 -4.24
N ALA A 93 13.21 12.77 -3.60
CA ALA A 93 12.05 11.96 -3.27
C ALA A 93 11.20 12.58 -2.16
N ILE A 94 11.84 13.14 -1.13
CA ILE A 94 11.17 13.77 0.03
C ILE A 94 10.54 15.09 -0.37
N ASN A 95 11.29 15.98 -1.02
CA ASN A 95 10.85 17.34 -1.31
C ASN A 95 10.15 17.48 -2.68
N GLY A 96 10.19 16.44 -3.50
CA GLY A 96 9.76 16.49 -4.88
C GLY A 96 10.86 17.04 -5.80
N TYR A 97 10.73 16.74 -7.09
CA TYR A 97 11.73 17.10 -8.08
C TYR A 97 11.09 17.33 -9.44
N GLN A 98 11.40 18.47 -10.05
CA GLN A 98 11.10 18.76 -11.44
C GLN A 98 12.38 18.62 -12.26
N GLY A 99 12.41 17.69 -13.20
CA GLY A 99 13.52 17.53 -14.13
C GLY A 99 13.05 17.32 -15.56
N ASP A 100 14.00 17.05 -16.44
CA ASP A 100 13.76 16.91 -17.88
C ASP A 100 12.85 15.73 -18.21
N ALA A 101 12.89 14.67 -17.40
CA ALA A 101 12.08 13.47 -17.57
C ALA A 101 10.64 13.65 -17.08
N GLY A 102 10.35 14.68 -16.28
CA GLY A 102 9.02 14.91 -15.71
C GLY A 102 9.05 15.39 -14.25
N PHE A 103 7.89 15.29 -13.60
CA PHE A 103 7.67 15.71 -12.23
C PHE A 103 7.59 14.51 -11.28
N MET A 104 8.40 14.52 -10.23
CA MET A 104 8.31 13.64 -9.08
C MET A 104 7.64 14.40 -7.92
N PRO A 105 6.44 13.98 -7.47
CA PRO A 105 5.78 14.61 -6.33
C PRO A 105 6.54 14.38 -5.03
N ALA A 106 6.45 15.34 -4.11
CA ALA A 106 7.01 15.23 -2.76
C ALA A 106 6.46 14.00 -2.04
N LYS A 107 7.36 13.21 -1.44
CA LYS A 107 7.09 11.91 -0.79
C LYS A 107 6.28 10.94 -1.67
N GLY A 108 6.47 11.01 -3.00
CA GLY A 108 5.71 10.20 -3.95
C GLY A 108 4.20 10.48 -3.94
N GLY A 109 3.76 11.62 -3.41
CA GLY A 109 2.35 11.96 -3.21
C GLY A 109 1.74 11.45 -1.90
N ARG A 110 2.53 10.77 -1.04
CA ARG A 110 2.12 10.31 0.30
C ARG A 110 2.87 11.08 1.38
N THR A 111 2.31 12.21 1.78
CA THR A 111 2.95 13.13 2.75
C THR A 111 3.02 12.59 4.17
N ASP A 112 2.31 11.49 4.45
CA ASP A 112 2.29 10.76 5.72
C ASP A 112 3.53 9.87 5.92
N LEU A 113 4.36 9.65 4.89
CA LEU A 113 5.60 8.89 5.02
C LEU A 113 6.64 9.64 5.85
N SER A 114 7.43 8.91 6.65
CA SER A 114 8.63 9.45 7.29
C SER A 114 9.70 9.79 6.24
N ASP A 115 10.68 10.58 6.67
CA ASP A 115 11.87 10.89 5.87
C ASP A 115 12.92 9.76 5.96
#